data_AF-A0A2J0LBA0-F1
#
_entry.id   AF-A0A2J0LBA0-F1
#
_cell.length_a   1.000
_cell.length_b   1.000
_cell.length_c   1.000
_cell.angle_alpha   90.00
_cell.angle_beta   90.00
_cell.angle_gamma   90.00
#
_symmetry.space_group_name_H-M   'P 1'
#
loop_
_entity.id
_entity.type
_entity.pdbx_description
1 polymer ?
#
loop_
_entity_poly.entity_id
_entity_poly.type
_entity_poly.pdbx_seq_one_letter_code
_entity_poly.pdbx_strand_id
1 'polypeptide(L)'
;RAGAHVIATTRFPVDSALRYSREEDFSQWNNRLHIYGLDLRHTPSVELFCNYIEQKYDRLDLLINNAAQTVRRPPGFYAHLMANETRPFQDLPEEVQALLRPFESCKRTLISGDQLRLVDKAAPAPALAWNGKMTGMGLCVSAQLSQIPYAHDHGLPAEKVFPQGKLDVDLQQVDLRETNSWRLRLGDIPTSEMIELQLVNAIAPFVLCNKLSSMMKRQNTGQKHIVNVSAMEGKFHRYTKTDRHPHTNMAKAALNMLTHTSASDLANYGIFMNAVDTGWVTDEDPAALSAR
;
A
#
# COMPACT_ATOMS: atom_id res chain seq x y z
N ARG A 1 -8.46 18.58 11.85
CA ARG A 1 -8.00 18.05 10.53
C ARG A 1 -7.47 19.20 9.65
N ALA A 2 -6.56 18.95 8.71
CA ALA A 2 -5.86 20.01 7.94
C ALA A 2 -6.52 20.46 6.61
N GLY A 3 -7.82 20.16 6.39
CA GLY A 3 -8.57 20.68 5.23
C GLY A 3 -8.31 20.02 3.85
N ALA A 4 -7.34 19.12 3.71
CA ALA A 4 -7.03 18.46 2.43
C ALA A 4 -8.15 17.53 1.92
N HIS A 5 -8.27 17.40 0.60
CA HIS A 5 -8.97 16.26 -0.03
C HIS A 5 -8.00 15.07 -0.08
N VAL A 6 -8.41 13.94 0.47
CA VAL A 6 -7.55 12.77 0.71
C VAL A 6 -8.05 11.60 -0.11
N ILE A 7 -7.13 11.01 -0.88
CA ILE A 7 -7.31 9.73 -1.54
C ILE A 7 -6.50 8.71 -0.75
N ALA A 8 -7.19 7.85 0.00
CA ALA A 8 -6.57 6.77 0.74
C ALA A 8 -6.60 5.49 -0.11
N THR A 9 -5.48 4.78 -0.16
CA THR A 9 -5.38 3.46 -0.81
C THR A 9 -5.09 2.39 0.23
N THR A 10 -5.70 1.23 0.09
CA THR A 10 -5.53 0.10 1.01
C THR A 10 -5.90 -1.22 0.34
N ARG A 11 -5.37 -2.34 0.83
CA ARG A 11 -5.86 -3.67 0.42
C ARG A 11 -7.26 -3.96 0.96
N PHE A 12 -7.68 -3.29 2.03
CA PHE A 12 -8.94 -3.54 2.75
C PHE A 12 -9.80 -2.26 2.77
N PRO A 13 -10.38 -1.87 1.63
CA PRO A 13 -11.12 -0.61 1.52
C PRO A 13 -12.39 -0.57 2.37
N VAL A 14 -13.11 -1.69 2.52
CA VAL A 14 -14.35 -1.73 3.32
C VAL A 14 -14.03 -1.60 4.82
N ASP A 15 -13.04 -2.33 5.31
CA ASP A 15 -12.58 -2.22 6.69
C ASP A 15 -12.08 -0.80 7.01
N SER A 16 -11.28 -0.22 6.11
CA SER A 16 -10.81 1.16 6.27
C SER A 16 -11.97 2.16 6.32
N ALA A 17 -12.96 2.03 5.45
CA ALA A 17 -14.14 2.90 5.44
C ALA A 17 -14.98 2.74 6.72
N LEU A 18 -15.16 1.50 7.20
CA LEU A 18 -15.83 1.23 8.48
C LEU A 18 -15.10 1.87 9.65
N ARG A 19 -13.77 1.79 9.72
CA ARG A 19 -12.98 2.43 10.78
C ARG A 19 -13.10 3.94 10.74
N TYR A 20 -12.92 4.56 9.57
CA TYR A 20 -13.04 6.01 9.42
C TYR A 20 -14.44 6.54 9.74
N SER A 21 -15.50 5.79 9.41
CA SER A 21 -16.89 6.19 9.74
C SER A 21 -17.18 6.26 11.24
N ARG A 22 -16.35 5.63 12.08
CA ARG A 22 -16.52 5.59 13.54
C ARG A 22 -15.81 6.74 14.28
N GLU A 23 -15.03 7.54 13.57
CA GLU A 23 -14.34 8.69 14.16
C GLU A 23 -15.36 9.73 14.63
N GLU A 24 -15.17 10.30 15.83
CA GLU A 24 -16.11 11.26 16.42
C GLU A 24 -16.35 12.50 15.55
N ASP A 25 -15.33 12.91 14.79
CA ASP A 25 -15.36 14.07 13.90
C ASP A 25 -15.72 13.74 12.45
N PHE A 26 -16.13 12.50 12.14
CA PHE A 26 -16.38 12.00 10.77
C PHE A 26 -17.31 12.89 9.94
N SER A 27 -18.39 13.39 10.56
CA SER A 27 -19.37 14.27 9.91
C SER A 27 -18.76 15.58 9.37
N GLN A 28 -17.61 16.01 9.88
CA GLN A 28 -16.95 17.27 9.50
C GLN A 28 -16.06 17.14 8.25
N TRP A 29 -15.68 15.93 7.84
CA TRP A 29 -14.67 15.74 6.79
C TRP A 29 -14.92 14.56 5.84
N ASN A 30 -15.93 13.73 6.06
CA ASN A 30 -16.24 12.56 5.22
C ASN A 30 -16.29 12.89 3.71
N ASN A 31 -16.80 14.06 3.34
CA ASN A 31 -16.91 14.52 1.95
C ASN A 31 -15.56 14.78 1.26
N ARG A 32 -14.46 14.80 2.04
CA ARG A 32 -13.09 15.01 1.55
C ARG A 32 -12.24 13.75 1.60
N LEU A 33 -12.77 12.60 2.03
CA LEU A 33 -12.04 11.33 2.04
C LEU A 33 -12.63 10.36 1.01
N HIS A 34 -11.78 9.89 0.09
CA HIS A 34 -12.12 8.81 -0.84
C HIS A 34 -11.21 7.62 -0.60
N ILE A 35 -11.77 6.41 -0.50
CA ILE A 35 -11.02 5.19 -0.22
C ILE A 35 -11.05 4.28 -1.44
N TYR A 36 -9.87 3.82 -1.87
CA TYR A 36 -9.69 2.93 -3.01
C TYR A 36 -9.00 1.63 -2.58
N GLY A 37 -9.56 0.50 -3.04
CA GLY A 37 -8.87 -0.78 -2.96
C GLY A 37 -7.66 -0.79 -3.88
N LEU A 38 -6.47 -1.08 -3.38
CA LEU A 38 -5.25 -1.22 -4.17
C LEU A 38 -4.25 -2.16 -3.50
N ASP A 39 -3.93 -3.25 -4.19
CA ASP A 39 -2.83 -4.15 -3.84
C ASP A 39 -1.56 -3.75 -4.59
N LEU A 40 -0.60 -3.18 -3.86
CA LEU A 40 0.67 -2.71 -4.40
C LEU A 40 1.57 -3.82 -4.94
N ARG A 41 1.25 -5.09 -4.65
CA ARG A 41 1.96 -6.26 -5.22
C ARG A 41 1.61 -6.47 -6.70
N HIS A 42 0.48 -5.91 -7.16
CA HIS A 42 0.04 -6.02 -8.53
C HIS A 42 0.37 -4.75 -9.31
N THR A 43 1.63 -4.63 -9.77
CA THR A 43 2.15 -3.44 -10.47
C THR A 43 1.26 -2.92 -11.61
N PRO A 44 0.66 -3.77 -12.48
CA PRO A 44 -0.25 -3.28 -13.52
C PRO A 44 -1.47 -2.54 -12.95
N SER A 45 -1.98 -2.94 -11.77
CA SER A 45 -3.06 -2.22 -11.10
C SER A 45 -2.61 -0.88 -10.53
N VAL A 46 -1.37 -0.78 -10.04
CA VAL A 46 -0.80 0.48 -9.58
C VAL A 46 -0.70 1.48 -10.74
N GLU A 47 -0.25 1.04 -11.91
CA GLU A 47 -0.22 1.90 -13.11
C GLU A 47 -1.62 2.31 -13.58
N LEU A 48 -2.56 1.37 -13.66
CA LEU A 48 -3.95 1.65 -14.02
C LEU A 48 -4.59 2.65 -13.06
N PHE A 49 -4.29 2.53 -11.77
CA PHE A 49 -4.72 3.48 -10.75
C PHE A 49 -4.14 4.87 -11.01
N CYS A 50 -2.83 4.97 -11.28
CA CYS A 50 -2.19 6.26 -11.58
C CYS A 50 -2.86 6.94 -12.78
N ASN A 51 -3.12 6.19 -13.86
CA ASN A 51 -3.79 6.71 -15.05
C ASN A 51 -5.22 7.20 -14.72
N TYR A 52 -5.96 6.44 -13.90
CA TYR A 52 -7.29 6.83 -13.45
C TYR A 52 -7.26 8.12 -12.62
N ILE A 53 -6.31 8.24 -11.68
CA ILE A 53 -6.14 9.45 -10.86
C ILE A 53 -5.82 10.66 -11.72
N GLU A 54 -4.91 10.51 -12.67
CA GLU A 54 -4.48 11.57 -13.57
C GLU A 54 -5.62 12.09 -14.48
N GLN A 55 -6.57 11.23 -14.83
CA GLN A 55 -7.76 11.56 -15.62
C GLN A 55 -8.90 12.15 -14.76
N LYS A 56 -9.08 11.64 -13.55
CA LYS A 56 -10.20 12.03 -12.68
C LYS A 56 -9.97 13.35 -11.96
N TYR A 57 -8.72 13.62 -11.57
CA TYR A 57 -8.36 14.77 -10.75
C TYR A 57 -7.44 15.70 -11.55
N ASP A 58 -7.61 17.01 -11.36
CA ASP A 58 -6.84 17.99 -12.11
C ASP A 58 -5.40 18.14 -11.60
N ARG A 59 -5.21 17.98 -10.28
CA ARG A 59 -3.95 18.22 -9.58
C ARG A 59 -3.69 17.22 -8.46
N LEU A 60 -2.41 17.00 -8.18
CA LEU A 60 -1.92 16.32 -7.00
C LEU A 60 -0.86 17.20 -6.33
N ASP A 61 -1.03 17.44 -5.02
CA ASP A 61 -0.14 18.29 -4.23
C ASP A 61 0.77 17.49 -3.30
N LEU A 62 0.24 16.41 -2.73
CA LEU A 62 0.92 15.56 -1.77
C LEU A 62 0.82 14.11 -2.21
N LEU A 63 1.97 13.43 -2.31
CA LEU A 63 2.03 11.97 -2.46
C LEU A 63 2.77 11.40 -1.24
N ILE A 64 2.12 10.53 -0.49
CA ILE A 64 2.70 9.90 0.70
C ILE A 64 2.80 8.39 0.46
N ASN A 65 4.00 7.91 0.21
CA ASN A 65 4.30 6.48 0.12
C ASN A 65 4.49 5.94 1.55
N ASN A 66 3.36 5.74 2.23
CA ASN A 66 3.31 5.21 3.60
C ASN A 66 3.30 3.68 3.68
N ALA A 67 2.63 3.03 2.72
CA ALA A 67 2.48 1.57 2.74
C ALA A 67 3.85 0.89 2.79
N ALA A 68 4.03 0.04 3.79
CA ALA A 68 5.25 -0.73 3.98
C ALA A 68 4.89 -2.13 4.47
N GLN A 69 5.69 -3.10 4.04
CA GLN A 69 5.70 -4.45 4.56
C GLN A 69 7.11 -4.75 5.07
N THR A 70 7.23 -5.07 6.34
CA THR A 70 8.48 -5.42 7.04
C THR A 70 8.55 -6.93 7.27
N VAL A 71 7.38 -7.51 7.56
CA VAL A 71 7.14 -8.94 7.73
C VAL A 71 5.90 -9.31 6.94
N ARG A 72 5.94 -10.42 6.19
CA ARG A 72 4.75 -10.96 5.55
C ARG A 72 3.78 -11.55 6.59
N ARG A 73 2.51 -11.20 6.45
CA ARG A 73 1.40 -11.81 7.19
C ARG A 73 0.64 -12.78 6.26
N PRO A 74 0.43 -14.04 6.68
CA PRO A 74 -0.27 -15.05 5.87
C PRO A 74 -1.79 -14.78 5.82
N PRO A 75 -2.55 -15.48 4.95
CA PRO A 75 -4.00 -15.30 4.81
C PRO A 75 -4.78 -15.34 6.14
N GLY A 76 -4.41 -16.26 7.04
CA GLY A 76 -5.05 -16.42 8.35
C GLY A 76 -5.03 -15.16 9.23
N PHE A 77 -4.03 -14.29 9.07
CA PHE A 77 -3.95 -13.02 9.80
C PHE A 77 -5.07 -12.05 9.40
N TYR A 78 -5.43 -12.01 8.12
CA TYR A 78 -6.44 -11.11 7.56
C TYR A 78 -7.82 -11.74 7.41
N ALA A 79 -7.99 -13.03 7.73
CA ALA A 79 -9.22 -13.78 7.49
C ALA A 79 -10.46 -13.09 8.11
N HIS A 80 -10.30 -12.48 9.28
CA HIS A 80 -11.37 -11.78 9.99
C HIS A 80 -11.92 -10.54 9.23
N LEU A 81 -11.15 -9.95 8.32
CA LEU A 81 -11.56 -8.79 7.52
C LEU A 81 -12.43 -9.18 6.32
N MET A 82 -12.25 -10.40 5.81
CA MET A 82 -12.83 -10.83 4.54
C MET A 82 -14.36 -10.87 4.56
N ALA A 83 -14.96 -11.12 5.73
CA ALA A 83 -16.41 -11.11 5.90
C ALA A 83 -17.02 -9.76 5.50
N ASN A 84 -16.35 -8.64 5.77
CA ASN A 84 -16.83 -7.32 5.35
C ASN A 84 -16.40 -6.97 3.93
N GLU A 85 -15.15 -7.29 3.54
CA GLU A 85 -14.62 -6.97 2.20
C GLU A 85 -15.35 -7.67 1.05
N THR A 86 -16.06 -8.77 1.34
CA THR A 86 -16.84 -9.51 0.35
C THR A 86 -18.31 -9.15 0.32
N ARG A 87 -18.76 -8.22 1.19
CA ARG A 87 -20.15 -7.77 1.19
C ARG A 87 -20.48 -6.99 -0.08
N PRO A 88 -21.68 -7.17 -0.66
CA PRO A 88 -22.16 -6.30 -1.72
C PRO A 88 -22.16 -4.84 -1.27
N PHE A 89 -21.75 -3.93 -2.16
CA PHE A 89 -21.65 -2.50 -1.86
C PHE A 89 -22.96 -1.91 -1.30
N GLN A 90 -24.10 -2.33 -1.86
CA GLN A 90 -25.44 -1.89 -1.44
C GLN A 90 -25.83 -2.31 -0.01
N ASP A 91 -25.16 -3.33 0.54
CA ASP A 91 -25.44 -3.86 1.88
C ASP A 91 -24.57 -3.18 2.95
N LEU A 92 -23.66 -2.29 2.56
CA LEU A 92 -22.81 -1.51 3.47
C LEU A 92 -23.58 -0.31 4.04
N PRO A 93 -23.22 0.21 5.24
CA PRO A 93 -23.81 1.44 5.76
C PRO A 93 -23.65 2.62 4.79
N GLU A 94 -24.60 3.56 4.79
CA GLU A 94 -24.61 4.69 3.84
C GLU A 94 -23.34 5.55 3.93
N GLU A 95 -22.85 5.77 5.14
CA GLU A 95 -21.60 6.49 5.42
C GLU A 95 -20.38 5.80 4.80
N VAL A 96 -20.32 4.48 4.87
CA VAL A 96 -19.26 3.65 4.27
C VAL A 96 -19.38 3.68 2.75
N GLN A 97 -20.60 3.56 2.22
CA GLN A 97 -20.86 3.68 0.79
C GLN A 97 -20.36 5.03 0.26
N ALA A 98 -20.59 6.13 0.98
CA ALA A 98 -20.16 7.46 0.56
C ALA A 98 -18.65 7.55 0.32
N LEU A 99 -17.82 6.98 1.20
CA LEU A 99 -16.35 6.94 1.05
C LEU A 99 -15.87 6.07 -0.11
N LEU A 100 -16.64 5.02 -0.45
CA LEU A 100 -16.31 4.01 -1.46
C LEU A 100 -16.94 4.29 -2.84
N ARG A 101 -17.92 5.18 -2.96
CA ARG A 101 -18.55 5.56 -4.25
C ARG A 101 -17.53 5.88 -5.36
N PRO A 102 -16.45 6.66 -5.10
CA PRO A 102 -15.44 6.93 -6.12
C PRO A 102 -14.69 5.67 -6.58
N PHE A 103 -14.49 4.72 -5.68
CA PHE A 103 -13.86 3.43 -5.97
C PHE A 103 -14.79 2.50 -6.76
N GLU A 104 -16.08 2.44 -6.44
CA GLU A 104 -17.07 1.72 -7.26
C GLU A 104 -17.13 2.27 -8.68
N SER A 105 -17.08 3.59 -8.84
CA SER A 105 -17.00 4.21 -10.15
C SER A 105 -15.71 3.83 -10.89
N CYS A 106 -14.58 3.74 -10.20
CA CYS A 106 -13.30 3.31 -10.78
C CYS A 106 -13.38 1.86 -11.28
N LYS A 107 -13.89 0.94 -10.46
CA LYS A 107 -14.12 -0.46 -10.86
C LYS A 107 -15.00 -0.56 -12.10
N ARG A 108 -16.10 0.19 -12.14
CA ARG A 108 -17.00 0.20 -13.30
C ARG A 108 -16.28 0.65 -14.57
N THR A 109 -15.54 1.76 -14.53
CA THR A 109 -14.78 2.26 -15.69
C THR A 109 -13.75 1.25 -16.20
N LEU A 110 -13.09 0.52 -15.30
CA LEU A 110 -12.11 -0.52 -15.67
C LEU A 110 -12.77 -1.75 -16.30
N ILE A 111 -13.91 -2.19 -15.75
CA ILE A 111 -14.65 -3.37 -16.22
C ILE A 111 -15.39 -3.08 -17.53
N SER A 112 -15.96 -1.89 -17.71
CA SER A 112 -16.71 -1.52 -18.92
C SER A 112 -15.85 -1.33 -20.16
N GLY A 113 -14.52 -1.51 -20.06
CA GLY A 113 -13.62 -1.50 -21.21
C GLY A 113 -13.45 -0.14 -21.86
N ASP A 114 -13.85 0.96 -21.23
CA ASP A 114 -13.70 2.32 -21.79
C ASP A 114 -12.23 2.73 -21.98
N GLN A 115 -11.30 1.96 -21.37
CA GLN A 115 -9.86 2.09 -21.61
C GLN A 115 -9.36 1.41 -22.91
N LEU A 116 -10.15 0.55 -23.58
CA LEU A 116 -9.78 0.01 -24.90
C LEU A 116 -9.79 1.08 -26.01
N ARG A 117 -10.18 2.32 -25.72
CA ARG A 117 -10.06 3.48 -26.62
C ARG A 117 -8.92 4.45 -26.29
N LEU A 118 -8.16 4.22 -25.21
CA LEU A 118 -7.21 5.19 -24.65
C LEU A 118 -5.75 4.70 -24.59
N VAL A 119 -5.39 3.69 -25.39
CA VAL A 119 -3.99 3.54 -25.81
C VAL A 119 -3.84 4.39 -27.07
N ASP A 120 -3.30 5.60 -26.93
CA ASP A 120 -2.86 6.41 -28.05
C ASP A 120 -2.02 5.54 -29.00
N LYS A 121 -2.25 5.70 -30.32
CA LYS A 121 -1.53 5.02 -31.42
C LYS A 121 0.00 5.22 -31.43
N ALA A 122 0.59 5.80 -30.39
CA ALA A 122 2.01 6.09 -30.27
C ALA A 122 2.65 5.64 -28.94
N ALA A 123 1.88 5.15 -27.95
CA ALA A 123 2.45 4.60 -26.72
C ALA A 123 2.56 3.07 -26.83
N PRO A 124 3.74 2.45 -26.63
CA PRO A 124 3.81 1.00 -26.54
C PRO A 124 2.91 0.56 -25.39
N ALA A 125 1.97 -0.33 -25.69
CA ALA A 125 1.02 -0.90 -24.73
C ALA A 125 1.75 -1.30 -23.43
N PRO A 126 1.13 -1.16 -22.24
CA PRO A 126 1.76 -1.61 -21.00
C PRO A 126 2.11 -3.09 -21.15
N ALA A 127 3.41 -3.34 -21.35
CA ALA A 127 3.99 -4.63 -21.63
C ALA A 127 4.06 -5.41 -20.32
N LEU A 128 2.92 -5.88 -19.83
CA LEU A 128 2.75 -6.92 -18.80
C LEU A 128 1.27 -7.30 -18.69
N ALA A 129 0.69 -7.76 -19.79
CA ALA A 129 -0.53 -8.56 -19.75
C ALA A 129 -0.18 -9.96 -19.23
N TRP A 130 -0.05 -10.12 -17.90
CA TRP A 130 -0.08 -11.44 -17.27
C TRP A 130 -1.48 -12.04 -17.49
N ASN A 131 -1.62 -12.83 -18.55
CA ASN A 131 -2.71 -13.75 -18.85
C ASN A 131 -4.14 -13.23 -18.55
N GLY A 132 -4.61 -12.26 -19.32
CA GLY A 132 -5.81 -12.43 -20.17
C GLY A 132 -7.21 -12.63 -19.59
N LYS A 133 -7.52 -12.44 -18.29
CA LYS A 133 -8.94 -12.53 -17.84
C LYS A 133 -9.52 -11.40 -17.01
N MET A 134 -8.73 -10.56 -16.32
CA MET A 134 -9.25 -9.34 -15.70
C MET A 134 -8.17 -8.25 -15.61
N THR A 135 -8.31 -7.20 -16.40
CA THR A 135 -7.50 -5.98 -16.26
C THR A 135 -7.80 -5.36 -14.88
N GLY A 136 -6.76 -5.04 -14.11
CA GLY A 136 -6.94 -4.33 -12.84
C GLY A 136 -7.34 -5.18 -11.63
N MET A 137 -7.03 -6.48 -11.57
CA MET A 137 -7.36 -7.33 -10.40
C MET A 137 -6.91 -6.76 -9.06
N GLY A 138 -5.70 -6.19 -8.99
CA GLY A 138 -5.19 -5.52 -7.79
C GLY A 138 -5.96 -4.27 -7.36
N LEU A 139 -6.88 -3.76 -8.18
CA LEU A 139 -7.84 -2.72 -7.80
C LEU A 139 -9.15 -3.36 -7.38
N CYS A 140 -9.73 -4.20 -8.24
CA CYS A 140 -11.09 -4.71 -8.08
C CYS A 140 -11.24 -5.73 -6.94
N VAL A 141 -10.20 -6.52 -6.66
CA VAL A 141 -10.22 -7.63 -5.69
C VAL A 141 -8.98 -7.59 -4.77
N SER A 142 -8.57 -6.38 -4.39
CA SER A 142 -7.36 -6.13 -3.58
C SER A 142 -7.32 -6.92 -2.26
N ALA A 143 -8.47 -7.05 -1.57
CA ALA A 143 -8.57 -7.84 -0.34
C ALA A 143 -8.41 -9.35 -0.61
N GLN A 144 -9.04 -9.87 -1.66
CA GLN A 144 -8.98 -11.30 -2.00
C GLN A 144 -7.57 -11.72 -2.42
N LEU A 145 -6.81 -10.85 -3.07
CA LEU A 145 -5.40 -11.14 -3.40
C LEU A 145 -4.54 -11.34 -2.14
N SER A 146 -4.90 -10.74 -0.99
CA SER A 146 -4.20 -10.98 0.27
C SER A 146 -4.43 -12.39 0.83
N GLN A 147 -5.40 -13.14 0.29
CA GLN A 147 -5.77 -14.47 0.74
C GLN A 147 -5.06 -15.59 -0.04
N ILE A 148 -4.17 -15.25 -0.97
CA ILE A 148 -3.40 -16.24 -1.73
C ILE A 148 -2.30 -16.82 -0.81
N PRO A 149 -2.35 -18.13 -0.48
CA PRO A 149 -1.34 -18.76 0.37
C PRO A 149 -0.03 -18.99 -0.40
N TYR A 150 1.08 -18.94 0.32
CA TYR A 150 2.39 -19.36 -0.16
C TYR A 150 2.74 -20.75 0.37
N ALA A 151 3.59 -21.47 -0.36
CA ALA A 151 3.99 -22.83 0.01
C ALA A 151 4.62 -22.91 1.43
N HIS A 152 5.24 -21.84 1.90
CA HIS A 152 5.85 -21.75 3.24
C HIS A 152 4.90 -21.24 4.34
N ASP A 153 3.62 -21.01 4.02
CA ASP A 153 2.59 -20.68 5.03
C ASP A 153 2.11 -21.90 5.81
N HIS A 154 2.43 -23.09 5.30
CA HIS A 154 2.02 -24.35 5.89
C HIS A 154 2.96 -24.73 7.03
N GLY A 155 2.52 -24.50 8.27
CA GLY A 155 3.29 -24.92 9.44
C GLY A 155 2.52 -24.85 10.77
N LEU A 156 1.62 -23.88 10.94
CA LEU A 156 0.89 -23.67 12.19
C LEU A 156 -0.61 -23.42 11.93
N PRO A 157 -1.53 -24.02 12.72
CA PRO A 157 -2.96 -23.73 12.62
C PRO A 157 -3.23 -22.24 12.86
N ALA A 158 -3.92 -21.59 11.91
CA ALA A 158 -4.16 -20.15 11.94
C ALA A 158 -4.79 -19.68 13.26
N GLU A 159 -5.73 -20.43 13.84
CA GLU A 159 -6.39 -20.09 15.11
C GLU A 159 -5.44 -20.05 16.32
N LYS A 160 -4.34 -20.82 16.28
CA LYS A 160 -3.34 -20.83 17.36
C LYS A 160 -2.44 -19.59 17.32
N VAL A 161 -2.07 -19.16 16.11
CA VAL A 161 -1.13 -18.05 15.91
C VAL A 161 -1.82 -16.70 15.66
N PHE A 162 -3.08 -16.72 15.22
CA PHE A 162 -3.92 -15.57 14.94
C PHE A 162 -5.29 -15.75 15.64
N PRO A 163 -5.34 -15.65 16.97
CA PRO A 163 -6.57 -15.87 17.72
C PRO A 163 -7.63 -14.82 17.39
N GLN A 164 -8.80 -15.26 16.94
CA GLN A 164 -9.89 -14.38 16.53
C GLN A 164 -10.31 -13.43 17.66
N GLY A 165 -10.52 -12.16 17.31
CA GLY A 165 -11.00 -11.13 18.24
C GLY A 165 -9.92 -10.57 19.18
N LYS A 166 -8.69 -11.10 19.14
CA LYS A 166 -7.56 -10.49 19.84
C LYS A 166 -6.85 -9.51 18.92
N LEU A 167 -6.96 -8.24 19.25
CA LEU A 167 -6.30 -7.15 18.56
C LEU A 167 -5.21 -6.52 19.44
N ASP A 168 -4.20 -5.96 18.81
CA ASP A 168 -3.19 -5.13 19.48
C ASP A 168 -3.68 -3.68 19.69
N VAL A 169 -2.77 -2.81 20.17
CA VAL A 169 -3.05 -1.40 20.44
C VAL A 169 -3.43 -0.60 19.19
N ASP A 170 -3.02 -1.07 18.02
CA ASP A 170 -3.31 -0.46 16.71
C ASP A 170 -4.53 -1.11 16.04
N LEU A 171 -5.27 -1.94 16.78
CA LEU A 171 -6.44 -2.67 16.31
C LEU A 171 -6.11 -3.61 15.13
N GLN A 172 -4.90 -4.17 15.10
CA GLN A 172 -4.47 -5.23 14.19
C GLN A 172 -4.59 -6.60 14.87
N GLN A 173 -4.78 -7.65 14.08
CA GLN A 173 -4.77 -9.03 14.59
C GLN A 173 -3.44 -9.32 15.29
N VAL A 174 -3.49 -9.90 16.49
CA VAL A 174 -2.27 -10.32 17.19
C VAL A 174 -1.61 -11.48 16.42
N ASP A 175 -0.29 -11.38 16.23
CA ASP A 175 0.57 -12.42 15.65
C ASP A 175 1.39 -13.12 16.73
N LEU A 176 1.07 -14.37 17.02
CA LEU A 176 1.73 -15.19 18.04
C LEU A 176 2.76 -16.17 17.46
N ARG A 177 3.18 -15.99 16.21
CA ARG A 177 4.26 -16.83 15.64
C ARG A 177 5.55 -16.63 16.43
N GLU A 178 6.24 -17.74 16.71
CA GLU A 178 7.52 -17.72 17.44
C GLU A 178 8.69 -17.18 16.60
N THR A 179 8.55 -17.22 15.28
CA THR A 179 9.55 -16.71 14.33
C THR A 179 8.88 -16.07 13.13
N ASN A 180 9.55 -15.07 12.56
CA ASN A 180 9.14 -14.39 11.33
C ASN A 180 10.38 -13.86 10.59
N SER A 181 10.18 -13.33 9.38
CA SER A 181 11.25 -12.86 8.48
C SER A 181 12.09 -11.71 9.03
N TRP A 182 11.62 -11.00 10.05
CA TRP A 182 12.38 -9.97 10.74
C TRP A 182 13.65 -10.52 11.40
N ARG A 183 13.58 -11.79 11.85
CA ARG A 183 14.69 -12.48 12.52
C ARG A 183 15.57 -13.32 11.59
N LEU A 184 15.17 -13.49 10.32
CA LEU A 184 15.85 -14.36 9.36
C LEU A 184 17.10 -13.71 8.75
N ARG A 185 18.07 -14.55 8.39
CA ARG A 185 19.33 -14.16 7.74
C ARG A 185 19.28 -14.40 6.23
N LEU A 186 20.32 -13.95 5.53
CA LEU A 186 20.51 -14.30 4.13
C LEU A 186 20.65 -15.83 3.99
N GLY A 187 19.90 -16.43 3.07
CA GLY A 187 19.78 -17.88 2.92
C GLY A 187 18.49 -18.46 3.51
N ASP A 188 17.90 -17.78 4.50
CA ASP A 188 16.68 -18.26 5.18
C ASP A 188 15.40 -17.57 4.69
N ILE A 189 15.51 -16.42 4.02
CA ILE A 189 14.35 -15.64 3.58
C ILE A 189 13.68 -16.31 2.37
N PRO A 190 12.36 -16.62 2.44
CA PRO A 190 11.63 -17.11 1.28
C PRO A 190 11.65 -16.10 0.13
N THR A 191 12.00 -16.57 -1.07
CA THR A 191 12.08 -15.72 -2.27
C THR A 191 10.77 -14.97 -2.56
N SER A 192 9.61 -15.62 -2.35
CA SER A 192 8.32 -14.99 -2.58
C SER A 192 8.02 -13.85 -1.60
N GLU A 193 8.44 -13.96 -0.33
CA GLU A 193 8.33 -12.86 0.62
C GLU A 193 9.28 -11.71 0.26
N MET A 194 10.52 -12.01 -0.13
CA MET A 194 11.46 -10.99 -0.60
C MET A 194 10.91 -10.20 -1.79
N ILE A 195 10.35 -10.88 -2.81
CA ILE A 195 9.77 -10.23 -3.99
C ILE A 195 8.58 -9.36 -3.58
N GLU A 196 7.67 -9.89 -2.76
CA GLU A 196 6.50 -9.16 -2.26
C GLU A 196 6.92 -7.88 -1.51
N LEU A 197 7.89 -8.00 -0.62
CA LEU A 197 8.40 -6.87 0.15
C LEU A 197 9.01 -5.80 -0.78
N GLN A 198 9.79 -6.19 -1.79
CA GLN A 198 10.36 -5.25 -2.77
C GLN A 198 9.27 -4.57 -3.60
N LEU A 199 8.22 -5.31 -3.98
CA LEU A 199 7.08 -4.77 -4.72
C LEU A 199 6.40 -3.65 -3.93
N VAL A 200 6.12 -3.88 -2.64
CA VAL A 200 5.43 -2.91 -1.78
C VAL A 200 6.33 -1.73 -1.41
N ASN A 201 7.58 -2.00 -0.99
CA ASN A 201 8.41 -0.98 -0.32
C ASN A 201 9.27 -0.14 -1.27
N ALA A 202 9.53 -0.62 -2.49
CA ALA A 202 10.44 0.05 -3.43
C ALA A 202 9.81 0.25 -4.80
N ILE A 203 9.24 -0.81 -5.40
CA ILE A 203 8.73 -0.77 -6.78
C ILE A 203 7.44 0.05 -6.85
N ALA A 204 6.47 -0.17 -5.96
CA ALA A 204 5.23 0.59 -5.96
C ALA A 204 5.46 2.10 -5.71
N PRO A 205 6.28 2.54 -4.72
CA PRO A 205 6.69 3.93 -4.59
C PRO A 205 7.34 4.49 -5.86
N PHE A 206 8.23 3.73 -6.49
CA PHE A 206 8.84 4.13 -7.76
C PHE A 206 7.77 4.37 -8.84
N VAL A 207 6.84 3.43 -9.04
CA VAL A 207 5.79 3.54 -10.05
C VAL A 207 4.87 4.74 -9.78
N LEU A 208 4.43 4.90 -8.52
CA LEU A 208 3.59 6.03 -8.10
C LEU A 208 4.29 7.37 -8.36
N CYS A 209 5.56 7.51 -7.96
CA CYS A 209 6.33 8.73 -8.21
C CYS A 209 6.54 8.97 -9.70
N ASN A 210 6.93 7.93 -10.44
CA ASN A 210 7.24 8.03 -11.87
C ASN A 210 6.00 8.45 -12.68
N LYS A 211 4.83 7.88 -12.40
CA LYS A 211 3.58 8.19 -13.11
C LYS A 211 2.94 9.49 -12.65
N LEU A 212 2.79 9.70 -11.34
CA LEU A 212 2.05 10.84 -10.81
C LEU A 212 2.87 12.14 -10.79
N SER A 213 4.21 12.08 -10.90
CA SER A 213 5.03 13.30 -10.98
C SER A 213 4.65 14.17 -12.18
N SER A 214 4.27 13.59 -13.32
CA SER A 214 3.79 14.35 -14.49
C SER A 214 2.54 15.18 -14.15
N MET A 215 1.58 14.59 -13.45
CA MET A 215 0.39 15.29 -12.95
C MET A 215 0.76 16.40 -11.95
N MET A 216 1.72 16.13 -11.05
CA MET A 216 2.21 17.13 -10.10
C MET A 216 2.94 18.29 -10.82
N LYS A 217 3.64 18.05 -11.93
CA LYS A 217 4.38 19.08 -12.71
C LYS A 217 3.46 20.03 -13.50
N ARG A 218 2.18 19.69 -13.73
CA ARG A 218 1.22 20.51 -14.50
C ARG A 218 1.08 21.94 -14.00
N GLN A 219 1.16 22.14 -12.69
CA GLN A 219 1.07 23.45 -12.04
C GLN A 219 2.18 23.58 -11.00
N ASN A 220 3.05 24.57 -11.14
CA ASN A 220 4.04 24.87 -10.11
C ASN A 220 3.42 25.76 -9.02
N THR A 221 3.21 25.20 -7.83
CA THR A 221 2.67 25.93 -6.66
C THR A 221 3.76 26.29 -5.65
N GLY A 222 5.00 25.80 -5.86
CA GLY A 222 6.12 25.92 -4.92
C GLY A 222 5.93 25.20 -3.59
N GLN A 223 4.87 24.39 -3.42
CA GLN A 223 4.44 23.84 -2.13
C GLN A 223 4.04 22.35 -2.22
N LYS A 224 4.49 21.64 -3.26
CA LYS A 224 4.14 20.21 -3.44
C LYS A 224 5.16 19.32 -2.77
N HIS A 225 4.71 18.17 -2.28
CA HIS A 225 5.59 17.25 -1.57
C HIS A 225 5.36 15.79 -1.97
N ILE A 226 6.47 15.05 -2.08
CA ILE A 226 6.46 13.59 -2.06
C ILE A 226 7.16 13.14 -0.80
N VAL A 227 6.48 12.36 0.03
CA VAL A 227 7.01 11.82 1.29
C VAL A 227 7.11 10.31 1.18
N ASN A 228 8.34 9.81 1.23
CA ASN A 228 8.63 8.38 1.28
C ASN A 228 8.85 7.96 2.73
N VAL A 229 7.96 7.14 3.29
CA VAL A 229 8.10 6.65 4.65
C VAL A 229 9.15 5.53 4.67
N SER A 230 10.35 5.91 5.10
CA SER A 230 11.51 5.04 5.22
C SER A 230 11.70 4.59 6.67
N ALA A 231 12.87 4.05 7.00
CA ALA A 231 13.22 3.61 8.35
C ALA A 231 14.74 3.51 8.52
N MET A 232 15.20 3.25 9.74
CA MET A 232 16.62 3.05 10.07
C MET A 232 17.27 1.93 9.24
N GLU A 233 16.50 0.92 8.86
CA GLU A 233 16.89 -0.21 8.00
C GLU A 233 17.48 0.26 6.67
N GLY A 234 17.04 1.41 6.15
CA GLY A 234 17.52 1.97 4.90
C GLY A 234 18.84 2.72 4.99
N LYS A 235 19.42 2.91 6.18
CA LYS A 235 20.70 3.62 6.36
C LYS A 235 21.89 2.68 6.07
N PHE A 236 22.84 3.12 5.26
CA PHE A 236 24.07 2.35 4.98
C PHE A 236 25.04 2.37 6.16
N HIS A 237 25.28 3.55 6.73
CA HIS A 237 26.19 3.73 7.85
C HIS A 237 25.40 3.95 9.15
N ARG A 238 25.33 2.90 9.98
CA ARG A 238 24.77 2.93 11.34
C ARG A 238 25.75 2.23 12.28
N TYR A 239 25.87 2.75 13.51
CA TYR A 239 26.76 2.19 14.53
C TYR A 239 26.45 0.73 14.88
N THR A 240 25.19 0.30 14.72
CA THR A 240 24.76 -1.09 14.89
C THR A 240 23.80 -1.50 13.77
N LYS A 241 24.23 -2.43 12.91
CA LYS A 241 23.34 -3.18 12.00
C LYS A 241 23.45 -4.66 12.30
N THR A 242 22.31 -5.34 12.34
CA THR A 242 22.24 -6.79 12.47
C THR A 242 22.37 -7.46 11.11
N ASP A 243 22.71 -8.74 11.10
CA ASP A 243 22.76 -9.62 9.91
C ASP A 243 21.38 -10.17 9.50
N ARG A 244 20.30 -9.59 10.04
CA ARG A 244 18.91 -10.03 9.88
C ARG A 244 18.11 -9.13 8.94
N HIS A 245 16.95 -9.62 8.48
CA HIS A 245 16.02 -8.93 7.59
C HIS A 245 16.68 -8.19 6.40
N PRO A 246 17.67 -8.76 5.69
CA PRO A 246 18.36 -8.06 4.60
C PRO A 246 17.42 -7.58 3.49
N HIS A 247 16.35 -8.32 3.19
CA HIS A 247 15.32 -7.90 2.23
C HIS A 247 14.65 -6.55 2.60
N THR A 248 14.31 -6.33 3.87
CA THR A 248 13.78 -5.05 4.37
C THR A 248 14.82 -3.93 4.29
N ASN A 249 16.04 -4.21 4.74
CA ASN A 249 17.17 -3.28 4.65
C ASN A 249 17.41 -2.80 3.21
N MET A 250 17.44 -3.73 2.26
CA MET A 250 17.60 -3.43 0.83
C MET A 250 16.46 -2.56 0.31
N ALA A 251 15.21 -2.89 0.61
CA ALA A 251 14.07 -2.14 0.10
C ALA A 251 14.03 -0.70 0.64
N LYS A 252 14.27 -0.50 1.93
CA LYS A 252 14.31 0.85 2.53
C LYS A 252 15.52 1.65 2.03
N ALA A 253 16.66 1.00 1.78
CA ALA A 253 17.81 1.66 1.15
C ALA A 253 17.51 2.08 -0.30
N ALA A 254 16.82 1.23 -1.07
CA ALA A 254 16.37 1.57 -2.42
C ALA A 254 15.39 2.76 -2.41
N LEU A 255 14.46 2.80 -1.46
CA LEU A 255 13.53 3.93 -1.29
C LEU A 255 14.25 5.24 -0.91
N ASN A 256 15.28 5.16 -0.06
CA ASN A 256 16.15 6.29 0.24
C ASN A 256 16.91 6.77 -1.01
N MET A 257 17.41 5.83 -1.82
CA MET A 257 18.12 6.15 -3.05
C MET A 257 17.21 6.79 -4.10
N LEU A 258 15.96 6.31 -4.24
CA LEU A 258 14.95 6.95 -5.08
C LEU A 258 14.75 8.42 -4.66
N THR A 259 14.57 8.63 -3.36
CA THR A 259 14.40 9.99 -2.79
C THR A 259 15.59 10.87 -3.12
N HIS A 260 16.80 10.41 -2.82
CA HIS A 260 18.03 11.17 -3.03
C HIS A 260 18.26 11.52 -4.51
N THR A 261 18.01 10.56 -5.39
CA THR A 261 18.22 10.71 -6.84
C THR A 261 17.24 11.69 -7.46
N SER A 262 15.96 11.61 -7.10
CA SER A 262 14.90 12.36 -7.78
C SER A 262 14.61 13.75 -7.17
N ALA A 263 15.03 14.01 -5.93
CA ALA A 263 14.66 15.24 -5.23
C ALA A 263 15.15 16.53 -5.93
N SER A 264 16.38 16.53 -6.46
CA SER A 264 16.96 17.73 -7.08
C SER A 264 16.27 18.12 -8.40
N ASP A 265 15.87 17.15 -9.22
CA ASP A 265 15.08 17.42 -10.44
C ASP A 265 13.71 17.99 -10.08
N LEU A 266 13.00 17.32 -9.17
CA LEU A 266 11.63 17.68 -8.80
C LEU A 266 11.53 19.05 -8.13
N ALA A 267 12.58 19.48 -7.41
CA ALA A 267 12.64 20.82 -6.81
C ALA A 267 12.52 21.94 -7.86
N ASN A 268 13.02 21.74 -9.09
CA ASN A 268 12.89 22.71 -10.18
C ASN A 268 11.43 22.94 -10.60
N TYR A 269 10.52 22.03 -10.24
CA TYR A 269 9.09 22.10 -10.50
C TYR A 269 8.26 22.46 -9.25
N GLY A 270 8.92 22.87 -8.15
CA GLY A 270 8.26 23.17 -6.88
C GLY A 270 7.71 21.94 -6.16
N ILE A 271 8.30 20.76 -6.41
CA ILE A 271 7.95 19.48 -5.79
C ILE A 271 9.12 19.00 -4.93
N PHE A 272 8.94 18.98 -3.62
CA PHE A 272 9.98 18.57 -2.67
C PHE A 272 9.80 17.10 -2.26
N MET A 273 10.78 16.27 -2.58
CA MET A 273 10.79 14.86 -2.22
C MET A 273 11.68 14.60 -1.00
N ASN A 274 11.12 13.97 0.04
CA ASN A 274 11.85 13.66 1.27
C ASN A 274 11.57 12.23 1.72
N ALA A 275 12.56 11.63 2.40
CA ALA A 275 12.42 10.36 3.09
C ALA A 275 12.35 10.62 4.60
N VAL A 276 11.37 10.03 5.27
CA VAL A 276 11.12 10.25 6.70
C VAL A 276 11.10 8.91 7.42
N ASP A 277 11.82 8.84 8.54
CA ASP A 277 11.73 7.75 9.50
C ASP A 277 10.72 8.15 10.58
N THR A 278 9.67 7.36 10.78
CA THR A 278 8.63 7.61 11.77
C THR A 278 9.07 7.31 13.20
N GLY A 279 10.25 6.71 13.37
CA GLY A 279 10.70 6.15 14.65
C GLY A 279 10.06 4.78 14.92
N TRP A 280 10.26 4.29 16.14
CA TRP A 280 9.77 2.99 16.59
C TRP A 280 8.27 3.06 16.87
N VAL A 281 7.47 2.74 15.85
CA VAL A 281 6.00 2.67 15.94
C VAL A 281 5.52 1.24 16.16
N THR A 282 6.16 0.26 15.51
CA THR A 282 5.77 -1.16 15.59
C THR A 282 7.01 -2.01 15.86
N ASP A 283 6.90 -2.93 16.81
CA ASP A 283 7.92 -3.96 17.03
C ASP A 283 7.58 -5.21 16.22
N GLU A 284 8.46 -5.57 15.30
CA GLU A 284 8.30 -6.74 14.43
C GLU A 284 8.89 -8.02 15.03
N ASP A 285 9.55 -7.92 16.18
CA ASP A 285 10.00 -9.09 16.90
C ASP A 285 8.81 -9.95 17.33
N PRO A 286 8.93 -11.29 17.26
CA PRO A 286 7.95 -12.19 17.85
C PRO A 286 7.63 -11.80 19.29
N ALA A 287 6.34 -11.80 19.66
CA ALA A 287 5.88 -11.30 20.96
C ALA A 287 6.59 -11.94 22.17
N ALA A 288 6.97 -13.21 22.06
CA ALA A 288 7.72 -13.93 23.11
C ALA A 288 9.14 -13.38 23.35
N LEU A 289 9.73 -12.68 22.37
CA LEU A 289 11.03 -12.05 22.45
C LEU A 289 10.95 -10.59 22.88
N SER A 290 9.90 -9.88 22.47
CA SER A 290 9.66 -8.47 22.84
C SER A 290 9.31 -8.27 24.31
N ALA A 291 8.78 -9.31 24.98
CA ALA A 291 8.41 -9.28 26.39
C ALA A 291 9.59 -9.52 27.36
N ARG A 292 10.82 -9.68 26.86
CA ARG A 292 12.04 -9.90 27.66
C ARG A 292 12.88 -8.65 27.74
#